data_AF-A0AAD8A7T6-F1
#
_entry.id   AF-A0AAD8A7T6-F1
#
_cell.length_a   1.000
_cell.length_b   1.000
_cell.length_c   1.000
_cell.angle_alpha   90.00
_cell.angle_beta   90.00
_cell.angle_gamma   90.00
#
_symmetry.space_group_name_H-M   'P 1'
#
loop_
_entity.id
_entity.type
_entity.pdbx_description
1 polymer ?
#
loop_
_entity_poly.entity_id
_entity_poly.type
_entity_poly.pdbx_seq_one_letter_code
_entity_poly.pdbx_strand_id
1 'polypeptide(L)'
;GFNDLVRDLGLSKSKAELLAWKLLQDDTKQTFFRNRQEEFEDFFSKEKDIVFCNDVENLYQSLGVEHKSEDWRLFIDSSKTSLKGVLLHNGNIYPSIPLAHEVGMKENYKNMKLLLSAIKSDNYRELVNEVIENYKIMGWARSTAENPIHIHFGRFEISTNK
;
A
#
# COMPACT_ATOMS: atom_id res chain seq x y z
N GLY A 1 -1.84 17.89 -21.99
CA GLY A 1 -0.53 17.21 -21.98
C GLY A 1 -0.69 15.74 -22.40
N PHE A 2 0.40 14.96 -22.54
CA PHE A 2 0.34 13.56 -22.98
C PHE A 2 -0.65 12.70 -22.17
N ASN A 3 -0.73 12.93 -20.86
CA ASN A 3 -1.70 12.25 -19.99
C ASN A 3 -3.16 12.60 -20.29
N ASP A 4 -3.44 13.83 -20.75
CA ASP A 4 -4.78 14.21 -21.20
C ASP A 4 -5.11 13.49 -22.51
N LEU A 5 -4.14 13.35 -23.43
CA LEU A 5 -4.33 12.58 -24.67
C LEU A 5 -4.57 11.09 -24.42
N VAL A 6 -3.84 10.47 -23.48
CA VAL A 6 -4.05 9.06 -23.10
C VAL A 6 -5.45 8.86 -22.53
N ARG A 7 -5.93 9.82 -21.72
CA ARG A 7 -7.28 9.79 -21.12
C ARG A 7 -8.37 10.02 -22.18
N ASP A 8 -8.19 11.02 -23.04
CA ASP A 8 -9.17 11.39 -24.07
C ASP A 8 -9.31 10.30 -25.16
N LEU A 9 -8.23 9.58 -25.44
CA LEU A 9 -8.21 8.46 -26.38
C LEU A 9 -8.54 7.10 -25.75
N GLY A 10 -8.71 7.04 -24.42
CA GLY A 10 -9.00 5.79 -23.70
C GLY A 10 -7.96 4.69 -23.94
N LEU A 11 -6.68 5.05 -24.05
CA LEU A 11 -5.65 4.09 -24.45
C LEU A 11 -5.34 3.10 -23.34
N SER A 12 -5.19 1.83 -23.70
CA SER A 12 -4.54 0.84 -22.82
C SER A 12 -3.06 1.19 -22.65
N LYS A 13 -2.46 0.71 -21.55
CA LYS A 13 -1.05 0.97 -21.20
C LYS A 13 -0.10 0.77 -22.39
N SER A 14 -0.19 -0.38 -23.06
CA SER A 14 0.66 -0.72 -24.22
C SER A 14 0.44 0.21 -25.43
N LYS A 15 -0.78 0.71 -25.62
CA LYS A 15 -1.09 1.64 -26.71
C LYS A 15 -0.60 3.06 -26.39
N ALA A 16 -0.68 3.47 -25.12
CA ALA A 16 -0.12 4.73 -24.67
C ALA A 16 1.41 4.75 -24.85
N GLU A 17 2.10 3.67 -24.51
CA GLU A 17 3.56 3.53 -24.70
C GLU A 17 3.96 3.60 -26.19
N LEU A 18 3.25 2.87 -27.06
CA LEU A 18 3.50 2.92 -28.50
C LEU A 18 3.25 4.32 -29.08
N LEU A 19 2.24 5.03 -28.56
CA LEU A 19 1.95 6.40 -28.96
C LEU A 19 3.01 7.38 -28.47
N ALA A 20 3.48 7.24 -27.22
CA ALA A 20 4.59 8.04 -26.68
C ALA A 20 5.85 7.88 -27.55
N TRP A 21 6.17 6.64 -27.93
CA TRP A 21 7.30 6.34 -28.79
C TRP A 21 7.17 7.01 -30.16
N LYS A 22 5.98 7.00 -30.76
CA LYS A 22 5.76 7.62 -32.08
C LYS A 22 5.75 9.15 -32.08
N LEU A 23 5.42 9.78 -30.96
CA LEU A 23 5.18 11.22 -30.90
C LEU A 23 6.35 12.07 -30.37
N LEU A 24 7.35 11.47 -29.72
CA LEU A 24 8.43 12.21 -29.07
C LEU A 24 9.73 12.17 -29.89
N GLN A 25 10.27 13.36 -30.21
CA GLN A 25 11.59 13.55 -30.83
C GLN A 25 12.73 13.16 -29.86
N ASP A 26 13.91 12.83 -30.43
CA ASP A 26 15.10 12.21 -29.82
C ASP A 26 15.62 12.82 -28.50
N ASP A 27 15.23 14.05 -28.14
CA ASP A 27 15.65 14.76 -26.92
C ASP A 27 14.72 14.51 -25.70
N THR A 28 13.57 13.88 -25.89
CA THR A 28 12.65 13.68 -24.76
C THR A 28 13.04 12.44 -23.96
N LYS A 29 13.46 12.61 -22.70
CA LYS A 29 13.62 11.50 -21.75
C LYS A 29 12.28 10.77 -21.56
N GLN A 30 12.09 9.68 -22.30
CA GLN A 30 10.99 8.75 -22.06
C GLN A 30 11.27 7.96 -20.78
N THR A 31 10.51 8.23 -19.71
CA THR A 31 10.42 7.28 -18.61
C THR A 31 9.40 6.22 -19.03
N PHE A 32 9.88 5.13 -19.63
CA PHE A 32 9.09 3.92 -19.80
C PHE A 32 8.44 3.55 -18.46
N PHE A 33 7.23 2.96 -18.49
CA PHE A 33 6.74 2.25 -17.31
C PHE A 33 7.83 1.25 -16.91
N ARG A 34 8.31 1.37 -15.68
CA ARG A 34 9.45 0.58 -15.22
C ARG A 34 8.98 -0.87 -15.13
N ASN A 35 9.50 -1.76 -16.00
CA ASN A 35 9.34 -3.21 -15.87
C ASN A 35 10.00 -3.80 -14.61
N ARG A 36 10.56 -2.95 -13.72
CA ARG A 36 11.05 -3.37 -12.40
C ARG A 36 9.99 -4.11 -11.58
N GLN A 37 8.69 -3.95 -11.88
CA GLN A 37 7.67 -4.74 -11.18
C GLN A 37 7.74 -6.23 -11.52
N GLU A 38 8.19 -6.60 -12.73
CA GLU A 38 8.29 -8.00 -13.18
C GLU A 38 9.24 -8.79 -12.28
N GLU A 39 10.34 -8.18 -11.84
CA GLU A 39 11.33 -8.80 -10.94
C GLU A 39 10.78 -9.11 -9.54
N PHE A 40 9.67 -8.46 -9.14
CA PHE A 40 9.05 -8.66 -7.82
C PHE A 40 7.69 -9.36 -7.90
N GLU A 41 7.17 -9.67 -9.09
CA GLU A 41 5.86 -10.31 -9.28
C GLU A 41 5.77 -11.65 -8.53
N ASP A 42 6.87 -12.40 -8.45
CA ASP A 42 6.95 -13.68 -7.75
C ASP A 42 6.73 -13.57 -6.23
N PHE A 43 7.00 -12.40 -5.63
CA PHE A 43 6.77 -12.11 -4.20
C PHE A 43 5.33 -11.71 -3.90
N PHE A 44 4.45 -11.67 -4.90
CA PHE A 44 3.05 -11.33 -4.74
C PHE A 44 2.16 -12.47 -5.23
N SER A 45 1.04 -12.65 -4.53
CA SER A 45 0.01 -13.59 -4.91
C SER A 45 -1.34 -12.89 -4.88
N LYS A 46 -2.26 -13.38 -5.72
CA LYS A 46 -3.63 -12.88 -5.77
C LYS A 46 -4.58 -13.96 -5.27
N GLU A 47 -5.34 -13.65 -4.22
CA GLU A 47 -6.44 -14.49 -3.77
C GLU A 47 -7.74 -13.69 -3.86
N LYS A 48 -8.68 -14.17 -4.68
CA LYS A 48 -9.89 -13.44 -5.09
C LYS A 48 -9.49 -12.11 -5.75
N ASP A 49 -9.73 -10.98 -5.08
CA ASP A 49 -9.40 -9.64 -5.56
C ASP A 49 -8.24 -8.99 -4.81
N ILE A 50 -7.76 -9.62 -3.73
CA ILE A 50 -6.67 -9.10 -2.91
C ILE A 50 -5.34 -9.59 -3.47
N VAL A 51 -4.45 -8.65 -3.78
CA VAL A 51 -3.04 -8.92 -4.04
C VAL A 51 -2.27 -8.73 -2.75
N PHE A 52 -1.47 -9.70 -2.33
CA PHE A 52 -0.69 -9.63 -1.10
C PHE A 52 0.71 -10.19 -1.31
N CYS A 53 1.65 -9.73 -0.48
CA CYS A 53 3.01 -10.24 -0.46
C CYS A 53 3.01 -11.63 0.20
N ASN A 54 3.43 -12.64 -0.55
CA ASN A 54 3.48 -14.03 -0.08
C ASN A 54 4.81 -14.36 0.64
N ASP A 55 5.86 -13.59 0.38
CA ASP A 55 7.20 -13.81 0.89
C ASP A 55 7.91 -12.46 1.17
N VAL A 56 7.65 -11.95 2.37
CA VAL A 56 8.18 -10.66 2.80
C VAL A 56 9.70 -10.72 3.02
N GLU A 57 10.23 -11.86 3.48
CA GLU A 57 11.66 -12.03 3.78
C GLU A 57 12.50 -11.98 2.51
N ASN A 58 12.11 -12.75 1.48
CA ASN A 58 12.83 -12.74 0.22
C ASN A 58 12.63 -11.42 -0.53
N LEU A 59 11.51 -10.72 -0.32
CA LEU A 59 11.33 -9.35 -0.80
C LEU A 59 12.38 -8.41 -0.18
N TYR A 60 12.60 -8.46 1.14
CA TYR A 60 13.66 -7.68 1.80
C TYR A 60 15.06 -8.01 1.26
N GLN A 61 15.35 -9.30 1.11
CA GLN A 61 16.62 -9.77 0.58
C GLN A 61 16.86 -9.28 -0.85
N SER A 62 15.85 -9.37 -1.72
CA SER A 62 15.93 -8.89 -3.12
C SER A 62 16.12 -7.38 -3.21
N LEU A 63 15.60 -6.62 -2.24
CA LEU A 63 15.78 -5.18 -2.14
C LEU A 63 17.15 -4.79 -1.53
N GLY A 64 17.92 -5.77 -1.01
CA GLY A 64 19.19 -5.52 -0.34
C GLY A 64 19.02 -4.79 1.00
N VAL A 65 17.88 -4.96 1.66
CA VAL A 65 17.51 -4.30 2.91
C VAL A 65 17.55 -5.32 4.04
N GLU A 66 18.21 -4.96 5.14
CA GLU A 66 18.20 -5.80 6.35
C GLU A 66 16.80 -5.82 6.98
N HIS A 67 16.25 -7.01 7.19
CA HIS A 67 14.92 -7.15 7.76
C HIS A 67 14.98 -7.09 9.30
N LYS A 68 14.60 -5.93 9.84
CA LYS A 68 14.37 -5.71 11.29
C LYS A 68 12.97 -5.14 11.47
N SER A 69 12.00 -5.98 11.83
CA SER A 69 10.58 -5.58 11.88
C SER A 69 10.31 -4.34 12.74
N GLU A 70 11.08 -4.13 13.81
CA GLU A 70 11.05 -2.97 14.72
C GLU A 70 11.33 -1.63 14.03
N ASP A 71 12.10 -1.64 12.93
CA ASP A 71 12.42 -0.45 12.14
C ASP A 71 11.28 -0.06 11.18
N TRP A 72 10.22 -0.86 11.10
CA TRP A 72 9.09 -0.65 10.20
C TRP A 72 7.80 -0.43 10.98
N ARG A 73 6.92 0.38 10.38
CA ARG A 73 5.54 0.53 10.85
C ARG A 73 4.58 0.16 9.73
N LEU A 74 3.50 -0.50 10.11
CA LEU A 74 2.40 -0.81 9.19
C LEU A 74 1.53 0.43 9.01
N PHE A 75 1.30 0.79 7.75
CA PHE A 75 0.44 1.89 7.34
C PHE A 75 -0.66 1.38 6.42
N ILE A 76 -1.88 1.90 6.61
CA ILE A 76 -3.00 1.60 5.73
C ILE A 76 -3.37 2.86 4.98
N ASP A 77 -3.17 2.82 3.67
CA ASP A 77 -3.70 3.82 2.77
C ASP A 77 -5.09 3.39 2.31
N SER A 78 -6.08 4.23 2.55
CA SER A 78 -7.47 3.96 2.19
C SER A 78 -8.01 5.05 1.28
N SER A 79 -8.75 4.65 0.26
CA SER A 79 -9.50 5.53 -0.60
C SER A 79 -10.97 5.12 -0.62
N LYS A 80 -11.81 5.89 -1.34
CA LYS A 80 -13.23 5.52 -1.54
C LYS A 80 -13.41 4.18 -2.24
N THR A 81 -12.40 3.69 -2.96
CA THR A 81 -12.50 2.55 -3.87
C THR A 81 -11.32 1.59 -3.76
N SER A 82 -10.44 1.73 -2.78
CA SER A 82 -9.28 0.83 -2.63
C SER A 82 -8.74 0.87 -1.21
N LEU A 83 -8.12 -0.24 -0.80
CA LEU A 83 -7.34 -0.32 0.43
C LEU A 83 -5.95 -0.88 0.13
N LYS A 84 -4.93 -0.33 0.80
CA LYS A 84 -3.53 -0.75 0.66
C LYS A 84 -2.88 -0.85 2.04
N GLY A 85 -2.27 -2.00 2.33
CA GLY A 85 -1.37 -2.18 3.46
C GLY A 85 0.07 -2.02 3.00
N VAL A 86 0.82 -1.15 3.65
CA VAL A 86 2.18 -0.77 3.24
C VAL A 86 3.06 -0.66 4.49
N LEU A 87 4.29 -1.17 4.43
CA LEU A 87 5.30 -0.94 5.45
C LEU A 87 6.07 0.33 5.14
N LEU A 88 6.23 1.18 6.15
CA LEU A 88 7.03 2.39 6.10
C LEU A 88 8.21 2.23 7.06
N HIS A 89 9.42 2.49 6.57
CA HIS A 89 10.58 2.53 7.44
C HIS A 89 10.51 3.75 8.37
N ASN A 90 10.78 3.56 9.65
CA ASN A 90 10.62 4.60 10.67
C ASN A 90 11.48 5.84 10.42
N GLY A 91 12.73 5.62 9.97
CA GLY A 91 13.64 6.69 9.54
C GLY A 91 13.44 7.18 8.09
N ASN A 92 12.46 6.62 7.35
CA ASN A 92 12.22 6.93 5.93
C ASN A 92 13.47 6.81 5.02
N ILE A 93 14.43 5.96 5.41
CA ILE A 93 15.67 5.72 4.66
C ILE A 93 15.45 4.76 3.49
N TYR A 94 14.46 3.87 3.61
CA TYR A 94 14.07 2.91 2.59
C TYR A 94 12.71 3.26 2.00
N PRO A 95 12.45 2.86 0.73
CA PRO A 95 11.14 3.03 0.13
C PRO A 95 10.07 2.23 0.88
N SER A 96 8.82 2.67 0.74
CA SER A 96 7.68 1.95 1.28
C SER A 96 7.50 0.58 0.61
N ILE A 97 7.21 -0.47 1.38
CA ILE A 97 7.06 -1.83 0.87
C ILE A 97 5.57 -2.21 0.89
N PRO A 98 4.94 -2.46 -0.28
CA PRO A 98 3.54 -2.87 -0.31
C PRO A 98 3.39 -4.30 0.21
N LEU A 99 2.44 -4.52 1.13
CA LEU A 99 2.12 -5.84 1.67
C LEU A 99 0.79 -6.38 1.17
N ALA A 100 -0.19 -5.51 0.96
CA ALA A 100 -1.50 -5.91 0.46
C ALA A 100 -2.18 -4.77 -0.29
N HIS A 101 -2.96 -5.09 -1.31
CA HIS A 101 -3.74 -4.13 -2.07
C HIS A 101 -5.01 -4.79 -2.60
N GLU A 102 -6.13 -4.08 -2.48
CA GLU A 102 -7.36 -4.42 -3.17
C GLU A 102 -8.01 -3.16 -3.75
N VAL A 103 -8.53 -3.31 -4.98
CA VAL A 103 -9.34 -2.30 -5.67
C VAL A 103 -10.80 -2.75 -5.67
N GLY A 104 -11.67 -1.94 -5.08
CA GLY A 104 -13.09 -2.24 -4.91
C GLY A 104 -13.55 -2.19 -3.44
N MET A 105 -12.62 -2.31 -2.49
CA MET A 105 -12.90 -2.27 -1.06
C MET A 105 -12.99 -0.84 -0.55
N LYS A 106 -14.14 -0.55 0.07
CA LYS A 106 -14.33 0.65 0.88
C LYS A 106 -13.69 0.49 2.25
N GLU A 107 -13.28 1.61 2.84
CA GLU A 107 -12.84 1.68 4.23
C GLU A 107 -13.99 1.29 5.18
N ASN A 108 -13.87 0.11 5.79
CA ASN A 108 -14.64 -0.33 6.93
C ASN A 108 -13.89 -1.46 7.64
N TYR A 109 -14.27 -1.74 8.88
CA TYR A 109 -13.58 -2.73 9.72
C TYR A 109 -13.50 -4.12 9.08
N LYS A 110 -14.58 -4.58 8.44
CA LYS A 110 -14.61 -5.92 7.81
C LYS A 110 -13.62 -6.02 6.66
N ASN A 111 -13.59 -5.02 5.78
CA ASN A 111 -12.69 -4.99 4.63
C ASN A 111 -11.24 -4.80 5.03
N MET A 112 -10.97 -3.93 6.01
CA MET A 112 -9.60 -3.74 6.53
C MET A 112 -9.09 -4.99 7.22
N LYS A 113 -9.92 -5.63 8.06
CA LYS A 113 -9.56 -6.92 8.66
C LYS A 113 -9.27 -7.96 7.59
N LEU A 114 -10.09 -8.03 6.54
CA LEU A 114 -9.88 -8.97 5.44
C LEU A 114 -8.56 -8.72 4.71
N LEU A 115 -8.26 -7.46 4.35
CA LEU A 115 -7.00 -7.08 3.70
C LEU A 115 -5.78 -7.42 4.59
N LEU A 116 -5.82 -7.04 5.86
CA LEU A 116 -4.73 -7.26 6.80
C LEU A 116 -4.51 -8.74 7.11
N SER A 117 -5.59 -9.54 7.14
CA SER A 117 -5.49 -10.99 7.33
C SER A 117 -4.85 -11.71 6.14
N ALA A 118 -4.73 -11.05 4.97
CA ALA A 118 -4.01 -11.59 3.82
C ALA A 118 -2.48 -11.50 4.00
N ILE A 119 -1.99 -10.66 4.91
CA ILE A 119 -0.56 -10.51 5.22
C ILE A 119 -0.13 -11.70 6.07
N LYS A 120 0.50 -12.69 5.44
CA LYS A 120 0.96 -13.93 6.10
C LYS A 120 2.46 -13.85 6.41
N SER A 121 2.83 -12.98 7.35
CA SER A 121 4.21 -12.85 7.81
C SER A 121 4.29 -12.89 9.33
N ASP A 122 5.03 -13.86 9.87
CA ASP A 122 5.20 -14.01 11.31
C ASP A 122 5.86 -12.79 11.95
N ASN A 123 6.82 -12.17 11.24
CA ASN A 123 7.54 -10.97 11.68
C ASN A 123 6.64 -9.73 11.83
N TYR A 124 5.48 -9.72 11.15
CA TYR A 124 4.52 -8.60 11.18
C TYR A 124 3.19 -8.96 11.84
N ARG A 125 3.03 -10.19 12.33
CA ARG A 125 1.77 -10.68 12.89
C ARG A 125 1.28 -9.83 14.07
N GLU A 126 2.18 -9.42 14.95
CA GLU A 126 1.84 -8.57 16.11
C GLU A 126 1.39 -7.18 15.67
N LEU A 127 2.13 -6.55 14.76
CA LEU A 127 1.78 -5.25 14.17
C LEU A 127 0.42 -5.30 13.45
N VAL A 128 0.16 -6.36 12.69
CA VAL A 128 -1.13 -6.57 12.01
C VAL A 128 -2.28 -6.67 13.02
N ASN A 129 -2.11 -7.47 14.09
CA ASN A 129 -3.14 -7.64 15.11
C ASN A 129 -3.41 -6.33 15.87
N GLU A 130 -2.36 -5.59 16.22
CA GLU A 130 -2.48 -4.29 16.87
C GLU A 130 -3.32 -3.31 16.03
N VAL A 131 -3.03 -3.22 14.73
CA VAL A 131 -3.77 -2.34 13.82
C VAL A 131 -5.23 -2.75 13.68
N ILE A 132 -5.53 -4.06 13.62
CA ILE A 132 -6.90 -4.57 13.58
C ILE A 132 -7.68 -4.18 14.84
N GLU A 133 -7.10 -4.37 16.03
CA GLU A 133 -7.76 -4.03 17.30
C GLU A 133 -7.92 -2.52 17.48
N ASN A 134 -6.91 -1.73 17.12
CA ASN A 134 -7.01 -0.26 17.12
C ASN A 134 -8.17 0.21 16.23
N TYR A 135 -8.30 -0.34 15.01
CA TYR A 135 -9.39 0.03 14.12
C TYR A 135 -10.76 -0.39 14.65
N LYS A 136 -10.86 -1.53 15.33
CA LYS A 136 -12.10 -1.98 15.98
C LYS A 136 -12.55 -0.99 17.05
N ILE A 137 -11.63 -0.55 17.92
CA ILE A 137 -11.90 0.45 18.97
C ILE A 137 -12.31 1.79 18.35
N MET A 138 -11.58 2.27 17.34
CA MET A 138 -11.89 3.52 16.64
C MET A 138 -13.24 3.46 15.92
N GLY A 139 -13.55 2.35 15.24
CA GLY A 139 -14.84 2.13 14.59
C GLY A 139 -16.00 2.18 15.60
N TRP A 140 -15.78 1.60 16.78
CA TRP A 140 -16.73 1.67 17.89
C TRP A 140 -16.91 3.12 18.37
N ALA A 141 -15.80 3.84 18.61
CA ALA A 141 -15.84 5.25 19.02
C ALA A 141 -16.51 6.16 17.98
N ARG A 142 -16.25 5.95 16.68
CA ARG A 142 -16.87 6.71 15.58
C ARG A 142 -18.36 6.41 15.44
N SER A 143 -18.81 5.18 15.73
CA SER A 143 -20.24 4.86 15.78
C SER A 143 -20.99 5.58 16.91
N THR A 144 -20.27 5.95 17.97
CA THR A 144 -20.81 6.70 19.11
C THR A 144 -20.61 8.23 19.02
N ALA A 145 -19.79 8.72 18.08
CA ALA A 145 -19.44 10.13 17.95
C ALA A 145 -19.89 10.68 16.58
N GLU A 146 -20.92 11.52 16.56
CA GLU A 146 -21.55 12.07 15.36
C GLU A 146 -20.71 13.10 14.57
N ASN A 147 -19.37 13.16 14.69
CA ASN A 147 -18.52 14.05 13.87
C ASN A 147 -17.10 13.49 13.61
N PRO A 148 -16.58 13.54 12.37
CA PRO A 148 -15.30 12.91 12.02
C PRO A 148 -14.10 13.80 12.38
N ILE A 149 -13.32 13.38 13.37
CA ILE A 149 -12.00 13.95 13.66
C ILE A 149 -11.00 13.36 12.66
N HIS A 150 -10.32 14.20 11.88
CA HIS A 150 -9.13 13.81 11.12
C HIS A 150 -7.96 13.60 12.08
N ILE A 151 -7.51 12.35 12.25
CA ILE A 151 -6.40 12.01 13.15
C ILE A 151 -5.17 11.66 12.30
N HIS A 152 -4.08 12.39 12.56
CA HIS A 152 -2.75 12.11 12.00
C HIS A 152 -2.15 10.90 12.75
N PHE A 153 -1.83 9.83 12.03
CA PHE A 153 -1.08 8.69 12.58
C PHE A 153 0.40 9.06 12.69
N GLY A 154 0.73 9.80 13.74
CA GLY A 154 2.10 10.03 14.18
C GLY A 154 2.18 9.76 15.67
N ARG A 155 2.76 8.60 16.03
CA ARG A 155 3.31 8.27 17.34
C ARG A 155 2.33 8.40 18.52
N PHE A 156 1.92 7.26 19.06
CA PHE A 156 1.27 7.19 20.38
C PHE A 156 2.09 7.96 21.43
N GLU A 157 1.48 8.94 22.09
CA GLU A 157 1.70 9.24 23.50
C GLU A 157 0.35 9.23 24.19
N ILE A 158 0.09 8.17 24.98
CA ILE A 158 -0.92 8.20 26.03
C ILE A 158 -0.15 8.35 27.34
N SER A 159 -0.05 9.59 27.82
CA SER A 159 0.23 9.85 29.24
C SER A 159 -1.09 10.14 29.93
N THR A 160 -1.55 9.21 30.77
CA THR A 160 -2.54 9.51 31.80
C THR A 160 -1.79 9.62 33.12
N ASN A 161 -1.40 10.83 33.51
CA ASN A 161 -1.08 11.11 34.89
C ASN A 161 -2.39 11.39 35.65
N LYS A 162 -2.54 10.73 36.80
CA LYS A 162 -3.46 11.17 37.86
C LYS A 162 -2.94 12.46 38.47
#